data_AF-A0A6H2C477-F1
#
_entry.id   AF-A0A6H2C477-F1
#
_cell.length_a   1.000
_cell.length_b   1.000
_cell.length_c   1.000
_cell.angle_alpha   90.00
_cell.angle_beta   90.00
_cell.angle_gamma   90.00
#
_symmetry.space_group_name_H-M   'P 1'
#
loop_
_entity.id
_entity.type
_entity.pdbx_description
1 polymer ?
#
loop_
_entity_poly.entity_id
_entity_poly.type
_entity_poly.pdbx_seq_one_letter_code
_entity_poly.pdbx_strand_id
1 'polypeptide(L)'
;MLFFFKLIDYLLAAVAITSIFIIYVGSSDQQYITAASVALSVSLGLFIFNRQSVKNAQKESQKTELSKKAELYTSLLSNGTTLDYNTVLPARAKALEYCQELIDDYKSSRNLARTLYYVLQISTVILSGVTPILVLVDKLEAGQSWLKWLPVICPAVASIVASIVTSFPFEKNWMAANKAVELLEAEQEKFILGISPAYRCYDISEEGKQQQRVSQAIELFINQVNNIHLQIVQPSSDSEQGNQEKQESPQSEESTTGQKVAA
;
A
#
# COMPACT_ATOMS: atom_id res chain seq x y z
N MET A 1 -8.52 24.40 -3.26
CA MET A 1 -8.35 24.00 -1.84
C MET A 1 -7.18 23.02 -1.62
N LEU A 2 -7.03 21.93 -2.38
CA LEU A 2 -5.94 20.94 -2.16
C LEU A 2 -4.50 21.52 -2.18
N PHE A 3 -4.24 22.53 -3.02
CA PHE A 3 -2.93 23.20 -3.06
C PHE A 3 -2.59 23.95 -1.76
N PHE A 4 -3.59 24.55 -1.12
CA PHE A 4 -3.40 25.28 0.13
C PHE A 4 -3.02 24.34 1.28
N PHE A 5 -3.70 23.19 1.36
CA PHE A 5 -3.36 22.17 2.36
C PHE A 5 -1.99 21.52 2.12
N LYS A 6 -1.59 21.33 0.87
CA LYS A 6 -0.22 20.90 0.54
C LYS A 6 0.83 21.93 0.96
N LEU A 7 0.55 23.22 0.75
CA LEU A 7 1.46 24.30 1.15
C LEU A 7 1.63 24.35 2.68
N ILE A 8 0.55 24.14 3.44
CA ILE A 8 0.60 24.00 4.90
C ILE A 8 1.45 22.79 5.32
N ASP A 9 1.32 21.64 4.66
CA ASP A 9 2.16 20.46 4.93
C ASP A 9 3.65 20.76 4.75
N TYR A 10 4.04 21.45 3.67
CA TYR A 10 5.43 21.82 3.43
C TYR A 10 5.95 22.84 4.45
N LEU A 11 5.12 23.82 4.85
CA LEU A 11 5.47 24.80 5.86
C LEU A 11 5.72 24.13 7.23
N LEU A 12 4.81 23.24 7.65
CA LEU A 12 4.92 22.49 8.90
C LEU A 12 6.16 21.57 8.90
N ALA A 13 6.43 20.90 7.77
CA ALA A 13 7.63 20.10 7.61
C ALA A 13 8.92 20.93 7.74
N ALA A 14 8.95 22.13 7.14
CA ALA A 14 10.08 23.05 7.27
C ALA A 14 10.30 23.46 8.72
N VAL A 15 9.24 23.82 9.44
CA VAL A 15 9.30 24.17 10.88
C VAL A 15 9.83 23.00 11.71
N ALA A 16 9.37 21.78 11.45
CA ALA A 16 9.84 20.59 12.16
C ALA A 16 11.35 20.35 11.93
N ILE A 17 11.83 20.47 10.70
CA ILE A 17 13.25 20.31 10.36
C ILE A 17 14.10 21.39 11.04
N THR A 18 13.66 22.65 11.02
CA THR A 18 14.38 23.74 11.69
C THR A 18 14.43 23.55 13.21
N SER A 19 13.35 23.06 13.83
CA SER A 19 13.35 22.77 15.26
C SER A 19 14.31 21.64 15.63
N ILE A 20 14.39 20.57 14.82
CA ILE A 20 15.36 19.48 15.02
C ILE A 20 16.79 20.02 14.95
N PHE A 21 17.08 20.87 13.96
CA PHE A 21 18.40 21.46 13.79
C PHE A 21 18.78 22.36 14.98
N ILE A 22 17.85 23.18 15.48
CA ILE A 22 18.06 24.04 16.65
C ILE A 22 18.31 23.19 17.91
N ILE A 23 17.58 22.09 18.11
CA ILE A 23 17.81 21.18 19.24
C ILE A 23 19.20 20.54 19.18
N TYR A 24 19.68 20.20 17.98
CA TYR A 24 20.98 19.54 17.80
C TYR A 24 22.17 20.51 17.92
N VAL A 25 22.09 21.68 17.28
CA VAL A 25 23.19 22.67 17.21
C VAL A 25 23.19 23.64 18.38
N GLY A 26 22.00 24.03 18.88
CA GLY A 26 21.80 25.05 19.91
C GLY A 26 21.87 24.53 21.34
N SER A 27 22.75 23.57 21.63
CA SER A 27 22.81 22.86 22.93
C SER A 27 23.29 23.71 24.12
N SER A 28 23.58 25.00 23.92
CA SER A 28 24.14 25.90 24.94
C SER A 28 23.09 26.72 25.71
N ASP A 29 21.86 26.85 25.23
CA ASP A 29 20.82 27.68 25.87
C ASP A 29 19.49 26.93 25.99
N GLN A 30 19.10 26.71 27.24
CA GLN A 30 17.94 25.91 27.64
C GLN A 30 16.60 26.53 27.18
N GLN A 31 16.54 27.85 26.96
CA GLN A 31 15.32 28.51 26.48
C GLN A 31 15.05 28.17 25.00
N TYR A 32 16.08 28.12 24.16
CA TYR A 32 15.92 27.76 22.75
C TYR A 32 15.56 26.28 22.58
N ILE A 33 16.11 25.40 23.41
CA ILE A 33 15.80 23.96 23.38
C ILE A 33 14.33 23.71 23.75
N THR A 34 13.84 24.35 24.82
CA THR A 34 12.45 24.21 25.26
C THR A 34 11.46 24.78 24.24
N ALA A 35 11.75 25.97 23.69
CA ALA A 35 10.93 26.56 22.63
C ALA A 35 10.90 25.70 21.36
N ALA A 36 12.05 25.19 20.92
CA ALA A 36 12.15 24.32 19.75
C ALA A 36 11.41 22.99 19.94
N SER A 37 11.47 22.42 21.15
CA SER A 37 10.73 21.19 21.49
C SER A 37 9.21 21.41 21.43
N VAL A 38 8.71 22.51 22.00
CA VAL A 38 7.28 22.85 21.92
C VAL A 38 6.85 23.09 20.47
N ALA A 39 7.63 23.85 19.71
CA ALA A 39 7.36 24.12 18.29
C ALA A 39 7.33 22.82 17.46
N LEU A 40 8.23 21.88 17.75
CA LEU A 40 8.28 20.57 17.11
C LEU A 40 7.01 19.75 17.40
N SER A 41 6.61 19.65 18.67
CA SER A 41 5.39 18.93 19.06
C SER A 41 4.13 19.50 18.42
N VAL A 42 3.99 20.84 18.43
CA VAL A 42 2.84 21.52 17.81
C VAL A 42 2.84 21.31 16.29
N SER A 43 4.00 21.44 15.64
CA SER A 43 4.10 21.24 14.19
C SER A 43 3.72 19.82 13.78
N LEU A 44 4.22 18.80 14.49
CA LEU A 44 3.87 17.40 14.25
C LEU A 44 2.37 17.13 14.43
N GLY A 45 1.77 17.67 15.50
CA GLY A 45 0.33 17.53 15.76
C GLY A 45 -0.51 18.13 14.64
N LEU A 46 -0.20 19.36 14.23
CA LEU A 46 -0.89 20.04 13.13
C LEU A 46 -0.68 19.33 11.79
N PHE A 47 0.51 18.79 11.54
CA PHE A 47 0.81 18.06 10.31
C PHE A 47 -0.03 16.79 10.17
N ILE A 48 -0.15 16.02 11.24
CA ILE A 48 -1.01 14.81 11.26
C ILE A 48 -2.47 15.20 11.07
N PHE A 49 -2.95 16.20 11.83
CA PHE A 49 -4.32 16.68 11.75
C PHE A 49 -4.70 17.19 10.35
N ASN A 50 -3.80 17.95 9.73
CA ASN A 50 -3.98 18.48 8.38
C ASN A 50 -4.10 17.36 7.35
N ARG A 51 -3.18 16.39 7.39
CA ARG A 51 -3.23 15.22 6.51
C ARG A 51 -4.50 14.39 6.70
N GLN A 52 -4.93 14.19 7.94
CA GLN A 52 -6.17 13.46 8.23
C GLN A 52 -7.39 14.20 7.69
N SER A 53 -7.44 15.52 7.84
CA SER A 53 -8.53 16.36 7.33
C SER A 53 -8.64 16.30 5.81
N VAL A 54 -7.51 16.37 5.10
CA VAL A 54 -7.47 16.25 3.62
C VAL A 54 -7.96 14.87 3.17
N LYS A 55 -7.51 13.80 3.83
CA LYS A 55 -7.94 12.43 3.51
C LYS A 55 -9.45 12.27 3.72
N ASN A 56 -9.99 12.79 4.82
CA ASN A 56 -11.43 12.72 5.10
C ASN A 56 -12.23 13.51 4.06
N ALA A 57 -11.79 14.70 3.68
CA ALA A 57 -12.45 15.50 2.64
C ALA A 57 -12.45 14.79 1.27
N GLN A 58 -11.36 14.11 0.90
CA GLN A 58 -11.29 13.32 -0.33
C GLN A 58 -12.25 12.12 -0.30
N LYS A 59 -12.32 11.40 0.83
CA LYS A 59 -13.26 10.28 1.01
C LYS A 59 -14.71 10.73 0.86
N GLU A 60 -15.11 11.83 1.50
CA GLU A 60 -16.47 12.38 1.37
C GLU A 60 -16.82 12.78 -0.07
N SER A 61 -15.87 13.38 -0.79
CA SER A 61 -16.06 13.71 -2.21
C SER A 61 -16.27 12.46 -3.06
N GLN A 62 -15.49 11.40 -2.83
CA GLN A 62 -15.65 10.13 -3.57
C GLN A 62 -16.96 9.44 -3.25
N LYS A 63 -17.39 9.41 -1.98
CA LYS A 63 -18.70 8.87 -1.56
C LYS A 63 -19.84 9.57 -2.29
N THR A 64 -19.75 10.90 -2.41
CA THR A 64 -20.75 11.70 -3.14
C THR A 64 -20.80 11.32 -4.63
N GLU A 65 -19.64 11.14 -5.28
CA GLU A 65 -19.60 10.71 -6.69
C GLU A 65 -20.17 9.30 -6.90
N LEU A 66 -19.84 8.35 -6.02
CA LEU A 66 -20.35 6.98 -6.10
C LEU A 66 -21.86 6.93 -5.85
N SER A 67 -22.35 7.71 -4.89
CA SER A 67 -23.78 7.85 -4.64
C SER A 67 -24.51 8.40 -5.87
N LYS A 68 -23.96 9.43 -6.52
CA LYS A 68 -24.51 9.98 -7.77
C LYS A 68 -24.49 8.97 -8.92
N LYS A 69 -23.45 8.15 -9.06
CA LYS A 69 -23.39 7.07 -10.06
C LYS A 69 -24.44 5.99 -9.79
N ALA A 70 -24.65 5.63 -8.53
CA ALA A 70 -25.71 4.69 -8.14
C ALA A 70 -27.10 5.25 -8.45
N GLU A 71 -27.32 6.54 -8.16
CA GLU A 71 -28.57 7.24 -8.46
C GLU A 71 -28.86 7.29 -9.97
N LEU A 72 -27.86 7.62 -10.79
CA LEU A 72 -28.00 7.62 -12.25
C LEU A 72 -28.40 6.25 -12.78
N TYR A 73 -27.75 5.17 -12.34
CA TYR A 73 -28.10 3.81 -12.78
C TYR A 73 -29.53 3.43 -12.35
N THR A 74 -29.90 3.70 -11.10
CA THR A 74 -31.26 3.42 -10.61
C THR A 74 -32.31 4.26 -11.36
N SER A 75 -32.00 5.51 -11.70
CA SER A 75 -32.91 6.38 -12.47
C SER A 75 -33.12 5.88 -13.90
N LEU A 76 -32.06 5.41 -14.58
CA LEU A 76 -32.14 4.76 -15.90
C LEU A 76 -32.96 3.46 -15.84
N LEU A 77 -32.90 2.74 -14.73
CA LEU A 77 -33.66 1.51 -14.50
C LEU A 77 -35.14 1.78 -14.15
N SER A 78 -35.45 2.96 -13.56
CA SER A 78 -36.80 3.33 -13.09
C SER A 78 -37.76 3.81 -14.18
N ASN A 79 -37.27 4.08 -15.40
CA ASN A 79 -38.06 4.66 -16.50
C ASN A 79 -39.11 3.68 -17.11
N GLY A 80 -39.52 2.67 -16.34
CA GLY A 80 -40.51 1.65 -16.68
C GLY A 80 -40.75 0.61 -15.58
N THR A 81 -40.44 0.86 -14.29
CA THR A 81 -40.53 -0.18 -13.24
C THR A 81 -40.86 0.39 -11.85
N THR A 82 -41.66 -0.32 -11.06
CA THR A 82 -41.96 -0.03 -9.64
C THR A 82 -40.86 -0.51 -8.68
N LEU A 83 -39.60 -0.11 -8.93
CA LEU A 83 -38.48 -0.46 -8.04
C LEU A 83 -38.60 0.24 -6.69
N ASP A 84 -38.43 -0.52 -5.60
CA ASP A 84 -38.28 0.07 -4.26
C ASP A 84 -36.94 0.80 -4.14
N TYR A 85 -36.99 2.06 -4.56
CA TYR A 85 -35.86 2.99 -4.60
C TYR A 85 -35.21 3.18 -3.22
N ASN A 86 -36.01 3.05 -2.15
CA ASN A 86 -35.57 3.31 -0.78
C ASN A 86 -34.63 2.23 -0.24
N THR A 87 -34.60 1.04 -0.83
CA THR A 87 -33.77 -0.08 -0.36
C THR A 87 -32.64 -0.41 -1.34
N VAL A 88 -32.90 -0.35 -2.64
CA VAL A 88 -31.93 -0.75 -3.67
C VAL A 88 -30.84 0.29 -3.87
N LEU A 89 -31.18 1.59 -3.86
CA LEU A 89 -30.21 2.67 -4.02
C LEU A 89 -29.16 2.69 -2.89
N PRO A 90 -29.54 2.70 -1.60
CA PRO A 90 -28.54 2.72 -0.53
C PRO A 90 -27.70 1.44 -0.50
N ALA A 91 -28.27 0.27 -0.81
CA ALA A 91 -27.52 -0.98 -0.89
C ALA A 91 -26.45 -0.94 -2.00
N ARG A 92 -26.80 -0.43 -3.19
CA ARG A 92 -25.85 -0.28 -4.30
C ARG A 92 -24.75 0.74 -3.97
N ALA A 93 -25.12 1.88 -3.39
CA ALA A 93 -24.17 2.90 -2.97
C ALA A 93 -23.19 2.37 -1.92
N LYS A 94 -23.69 1.61 -0.93
CA LYS A 94 -22.86 0.96 0.09
C LYS A 94 -21.92 -0.09 -0.47
N ALA A 95 -22.37 -0.90 -1.43
CA ALA A 95 -21.52 -1.88 -2.08
C ALA A 95 -20.37 -1.21 -2.87
N LEU A 96 -20.67 -0.14 -3.59
CA LEU A 96 -19.67 0.67 -4.31
C LEU A 96 -18.70 1.36 -3.35
N GLU A 97 -19.21 1.91 -2.24
CA GLU A 97 -18.40 2.52 -1.17
C GLU A 97 -17.44 1.50 -0.57
N TYR A 98 -17.91 0.29 -0.25
CA TYR A 98 -17.07 -0.80 0.26
C TYR A 98 -15.93 -1.14 -0.72
N CYS A 99 -16.26 -1.35 -2.01
CA CYS A 99 -15.24 -1.64 -3.02
C CYS A 99 -14.22 -0.50 -3.14
N GLN A 100 -14.67 0.76 -3.09
CA GLN A 100 -13.79 1.93 -3.14
C GLN A 100 -12.88 2.04 -1.93
N GLU A 101 -13.38 1.78 -0.72
CA GLU A 101 -12.57 1.77 0.50
C GLU A 101 -11.46 0.72 0.41
N LEU A 102 -11.76 -0.47 -0.11
CA LEU A 102 -10.75 -1.50 -0.38
C LEU A 102 -9.72 -1.03 -1.40
N ILE A 103 -10.15 -0.43 -2.53
CA ILE A 103 -9.25 0.11 -3.56
C ILE A 103 -8.30 1.15 -2.96
N ASP A 104 -8.83 2.08 -2.16
CA ASP A 104 -8.05 3.14 -1.53
C ASP A 104 -7.04 2.58 -0.52
N ASP A 105 -7.45 1.59 0.28
CA ASP A 105 -6.57 0.92 1.25
C ASP A 105 -5.43 0.17 0.54
N TYR A 106 -5.72 -0.57 -0.54
CA TYR A 106 -4.68 -1.23 -1.32
C TYR A 106 -3.78 -0.24 -2.08
N LYS A 107 -4.32 0.87 -2.62
CA LYS A 107 -3.50 1.95 -3.22
C LYS A 107 -2.55 2.56 -2.20
N SER A 108 -3.04 2.82 -0.99
CA SER A 108 -2.25 3.34 0.13
C SER A 108 -1.17 2.34 0.54
N SER A 109 -1.54 1.07 0.75
CA SER A 109 -0.61 -0.01 1.09
C SER A 109 0.49 -0.18 0.03
N ARG A 110 0.12 -0.20 -1.26
CA ARG A 110 1.06 -0.23 -2.39
C ARG A 110 2.05 0.93 -2.32
N ASN A 111 1.58 2.15 -2.10
CA ASN A 111 2.45 3.32 -2.08
C ASN A 111 3.36 3.32 -0.85
N LEU A 112 2.86 2.94 0.32
CA LEU A 112 3.65 2.81 1.54
C LEU A 112 4.75 1.74 1.39
N ALA A 113 4.39 0.56 0.90
CA ALA A 113 5.34 -0.53 0.66
C ALA A 113 6.44 -0.10 -0.33
N ARG A 114 6.06 0.55 -1.43
CA ARG A 114 7.01 1.09 -2.42
C ARG A 114 7.92 2.16 -1.82
N THR A 115 7.35 3.14 -1.10
CA THR A 115 8.13 4.20 -0.46
C THR A 115 9.08 3.63 0.58
N LEU A 116 8.62 2.73 1.45
CA LEU A 116 9.47 2.06 2.43
C LEU A 116 10.59 1.28 1.76
N TYR A 117 10.28 0.48 0.75
CA TYR A 117 11.28 -0.29 0.01
C TYR A 117 12.41 0.61 -0.52
N TYR A 118 12.07 1.66 -1.28
CA TYR A 118 13.09 2.56 -1.84
C TYR A 118 13.81 3.38 -0.77
N VAL A 119 13.10 3.89 0.25
CA VAL A 119 13.74 4.68 1.32
C VAL A 119 14.72 3.82 2.11
N LEU A 120 14.32 2.62 2.51
CA LEU A 120 15.19 1.70 3.23
C LEU A 120 16.35 1.25 2.36
N GLN A 121 16.13 0.91 1.08
CA GLN A 121 17.21 0.50 0.18
C GLN A 121 18.22 1.61 -0.07
N ILE A 122 17.77 2.84 -0.36
CA ILE A 122 18.66 4.00 -0.53
C ILE A 122 19.40 4.30 0.78
N SER A 123 18.72 4.22 1.92
CA SER A 123 19.35 4.40 3.22
C SER A 123 20.45 3.36 3.46
N THR A 124 20.21 2.09 3.16
CA THR A 124 21.23 1.03 3.25
C THR A 124 22.43 1.32 2.36
N VAL A 125 22.21 1.74 1.10
CA VAL A 125 23.30 2.08 0.17
C VAL A 125 24.11 3.27 0.68
N ILE A 126 23.45 4.34 1.13
CA ILE A 126 24.12 5.53 1.65
C ILE A 126 24.90 5.18 2.93
N LEU A 127 24.24 4.56 3.92
CA LEU A 127 24.90 4.22 5.18
C LEU A 127 26.07 3.26 4.96
N SER A 128 25.93 2.28 4.06
CA SER A 128 27.02 1.36 3.70
C SER A 128 28.18 2.09 3.00
N GLY A 129 27.91 2.96 2.01
CA GLY A 129 28.95 3.69 1.27
C GLY A 129 29.64 4.79 2.08
N VAL A 130 28.92 5.41 3.01
CA VAL A 130 29.42 6.46 3.91
C VAL A 130 30.29 5.87 5.03
N THR A 131 30.07 4.60 5.41
CA THR A 131 30.81 3.92 6.48
C THR A 131 32.33 3.84 6.25
N PRO A 132 32.86 3.38 5.09
CA PRO A 132 34.30 3.38 4.81
C PRO A 132 34.94 4.78 4.86
N ILE A 133 34.24 5.79 4.35
CA ILE A 133 34.70 7.18 4.32
C ILE A 133 34.83 7.71 5.74
N LEU A 134 33.84 7.43 6.60
CA LEU A 134 33.87 7.82 8.00
C LEU A 134 34.94 7.10 8.82
N VAL A 135 35.19 5.82 8.55
CA VAL A 135 36.31 5.09 9.17
C VAL A 135 37.66 5.71 8.79
N LEU A 136 37.81 6.24 7.58
CA LEU A 136 39.01 6.94 7.12
C LEU A 136 39.15 8.34 7.75
N VAL A 137 38.05 9.10 7.84
CA VAL A 137 38.02 10.45 8.45
C VAL A 137 38.25 10.38 9.96
N ASP A 138 37.71 9.38 10.66
CA ASP A 138 37.94 9.15 12.10
C ASP A 138 39.42 8.89 12.41
N LYS A 139 40.17 8.31 11.46
CA LYS A 139 41.62 8.13 11.58
C LYS A 139 42.43 9.41 11.30
N LEU A 140 41.83 10.44 10.70
CA LEU A 140 42.50 11.69 10.29
C LEU A 140 42.22 12.87 11.24
N GLU A 141 41.05 12.95 11.86
CA GLU A 141 40.67 14.04 12.77
C GLU A 141 40.41 13.55 14.21
N ALA A 142 41.45 13.44 15.01
CA ALA A 142 41.39 12.97 16.40
C ALA A 142 40.76 13.96 17.42
N GLY A 143 40.09 15.04 16.98
CA GLY A 143 39.72 16.18 17.83
C GLY A 143 38.29 16.19 18.40
N GLN A 144 37.30 15.60 17.73
CA GLN A 144 35.88 15.71 18.14
C GLN A 144 35.29 14.36 18.57
N SER A 145 35.04 14.19 19.87
CA SER A 145 34.61 12.93 20.48
C SER A 145 33.31 12.32 19.94
N TRP A 146 32.43 13.11 19.31
CA TRP A 146 31.17 12.63 18.75
C TRP A 146 31.33 11.94 17.39
N LEU A 147 32.31 12.35 16.57
CA LEU A 147 32.59 11.74 15.25
C LEU A 147 33.12 10.31 15.39
N LYS A 148 33.72 9.96 16.53
CA LYS A 148 34.23 8.60 16.84
C LYS A 148 33.15 7.53 16.91
N TRP A 149 31.91 7.92 17.20
CA TRP A 149 30.80 6.97 17.33
C TRP A 149 30.10 6.70 15.99
N LEU A 150 30.26 7.61 15.03
CA LEU A 150 29.57 7.56 13.75
C LEU A 150 29.99 6.34 12.88
N PRO A 151 31.29 5.93 12.84
CA PRO A 151 31.74 4.70 12.20
C PRO A 151 31.18 3.40 12.80
N VAL A 152 30.68 3.42 14.04
CA VAL A 152 30.09 2.25 14.72
C VAL A 152 28.57 2.21 14.53
N ILE A 153 27.92 3.37 14.62
CA ILE A 153 26.46 3.50 14.51
C ILE A 153 26.00 3.28 13.07
N CYS A 154 26.70 3.82 12.07
CA CYS A 154 26.32 3.67 10.66
C CYS A 154 26.21 2.21 10.19
N PRO A 155 27.21 1.32 10.41
CA PRO A 155 27.07 -0.09 10.03
C PRO A 155 26.04 -0.85 10.86
N ALA A 156 25.85 -0.51 12.14
CA ALA A 156 24.79 -1.12 12.97
C ALA A 156 23.39 -0.79 12.43
N VAL A 157 23.13 0.48 12.10
CA VAL A 157 21.86 0.92 11.51
C VAL A 157 21.69 0.32 10.11
N ALA A 158 22.74 0.31 9.28
CA ALA A 158 22.68 -0.30 7.95
C ALA A 158 22.33 -1.79 8.01
N SER A 159 22.88 -2.54 8.98
CA SER A 159 22.58 -3.96 9.18
C SER A 159 21.12 -4.19 9.60
N ILE A 160 20.59 -3.35 10.50
CA ILE A 160 19.17 -3.40 10.89
C ILE A 160 18.27 -3.11 9.69
N VAL A 161 18.56 -2.04 8.93
CA VAL A 161 17.78 -1.66 7.75
C VAL A 161 17.84 -2.75 6.68
N ALA A 162 19.02 -3.33 6.43
CA ALA A 162 19.18 -4.45 5.51
C ALA A 162 18.35 -5.67 5.97
N SER A 163 18.42 -6.02 7.26
CA SER A 163 17.60 -7.09 7.81
C SER A 163 16.11 -6.82 7.60
N ILE A 164 15.63 -5.60 7.82
CA ILE A 164 14.22 -5.24 7.60
C ILE A 164 13.83 -5.40 6.12
N VAL A 165 14.67 -4.92 5.19
CA VAL A 165 14.40 -5.04 3.74
C VAL A 165 14.36 -6.50 3.29
N THR A 166 15.22 -7.36 3.87
CA THR A 166 15.24 -8.79 3.54
C THR A 166 14.14 -9.59 4.24
N SER A 167 13.82 -9.27 5.49
CA SER A 167 12.81 -9.99 6.29
C SER A 167 11.37 -9.67 5.88
N PHE A 168 11.11 -8.48 5.33
CA PHE A 168 9.78 -8.09 4.90
C PHE A 168 9.72 -8.01 3.36
N PRO A 169 8.90 -8.84 2.69
CA PRO A 169 8.81 -8.86 1.23
C PRO A 169 7.96 -7.68 0.72
N PHE A 170 8.43 -6.45 0.95
CA PHE A 170 7.76 -5.23 0.50
C PHE A 170 7.49 -5.24 -1.00
N GLU A 171 8.37 -5.87 -1.79
CA GLU A 171 8.22 -6.06 -3.23
C GLU A 171 6.97 -6.87 -3.58
N LYS A 172 6.85 -8.08 -3.02
CA LYS A 172 5.69 -8.95 -3.23
C LYS A 172 4.40 -8.27 -2.75
N ASN A 173 4.48 -7.54 -1.63
CA ASN A 173 3.33 -6.83 -1.07
C ASN A 173 2.80 -5.70 -1.97
N TRP A 174 3.67 -4.86 -2.56
CA TRP A 174 3.20 -3.80 -3.46
C TRP A 174 2.66 -4.37 -4.78
N MET A 175 3.24 -5.46 -5.29
CA MET A 175 2.75 -6.13 -6.50
C MET A 175 1.38 -6.78 -6.26
N ALA A 176 1.20 -7.48 -5.14
CA ALA A 176 -0.08 -8.06 -4.75
C ALA A 176 -1.15 -6.97 -4.58
N ALA A 177 -0.82 -5.88 -3.88
CA ALA A 177 -1.71 -4.72 -3.75
C ALA A 177 -2.02 -4.05 -5.09
N ASN A 178 -1.08 -4.02 -6.04
CA ASN A 178 -1.34 -3.48 -7.38
C ASN A 178 -2.35 -4.34 -8.15
N LYS A 179 -2.16 -5.66 -8.14
CA LYS A 179 -3.09 -6.61 -8.75
C LYS A 179 -4.48 -6.52 -8.11
N ALA A 180 -4.54 -6.36 -6.80
CA ALA A 180 -5.78 -6.15 -6.06
C ALA A 180 -6.56 -4.94 -6.56
N VAL A 181 -5.88 -3.79 -6.68
CA VAL A 181 -6.45 -2.54 -7.16
C VAL A 181 -7.00 -2.72 -8.56
N GLU A 182 -6.23 -3.30 -9.48
CA GLU A 182 -6.63 -3.48 -10.87
C GLU A 182 -7.87 -4.41 -11.00
N LEU A 183 -7.90 -5.51 -10.24
CA LEU A 183 -9.04 -6.42 -10.21
C LEU A 183 -10.29 -5.76 -9.63
N LEU A 184 -10.15 -5.00 -8.54
CA LEU A 184 -11.26 -4.30 -7.90
C LEU A 184 -11.79 -3.15 -8.76
N GLU A 185 -10.92 -2.37 -9.40
CA GLU A 185 -11.31 -1.31 -10.34
C GLU A 185 -12.06 -1.89 -11.53
N ALA A 186 -11.54 -2.96 -12.14
CA ALA A 186 -12.21 -3.65 -13.24
C ALA A 186 -13.59 -4.20 -12.82
N GLU A 187 -13.71 -4.73 -11.59
CA GLU A 187 -14.98 -5.24 -11.08
C GLU A 187 -15.98 -4.12 -10.77
N GLN A 188 -15.51 -3.01 -10.20
CA GLN A 188 -16.31 -1.82 -9.96
C GLN A 188 -16.86 -1.24 -11.28
N GLU A 189 -16.01 -1.12 -12.30
CA GLU A 189 -16.43 -0.64 -13.63
C GLU A 189 -17.44 -1.58 -14.30
N LYS A 190 -17.23 -2.91 -14.21
CA LYS A 190 -18.20 -3.90 -14.73
C LYS A 190 -19.57 -3.76 -14.05
N PHE A 191 -19.58 -3.51 -12.75
CA PHE A 191 -20.81 -3.36 -11.98
C PHE A 191 -21.52 -2.02 -12.25
N ILE A 192 -20.76 -0.92 -12.34
CA ILE A 192 -21.31 0.40 -12.68
C ILE A 192 -21.89 0.40 -14.10
N LEU A 193 -21.17 -0.15 -15.07
CA LEU A 193 -21.58 -0.16 -16.48
C LEU A 193 -22.59 -1.27 -16.81
N GLY A 194 -22.76 -2.27 -15.93
CA GLY A 194 -23.71 -3.37 -16.15
C GLY A 194 -23.39 -4.24 -17.38
N ILE A 195 -22.14 -4.27 -17.82
CA ILE A 195 -21.73 -4.99 -19.04
C ILE A 195 -21.75 -6.51 -18.85
N SER A 196 -21.50 -6.97 -17.62
CA SER A 196 -21.54 -8.39 -17.27
C SER A 196 -22.97 -8.91 -17.25
N PRO A 197 -23.27 -10.11 -17.79
CA PRO A 197 -24.60 -10.73 -17.73
C PRO A 197 -25.16 -10.83 -16.31
N ALA A 198 -24.29 -10.97 -15.31
CA ALA A 198 -24.67 -11.03 -13.90
C ALA A 198 -25.18 -9.69 -13.34
N TYR A 199 -24.80 -8.56 -13.95
CA TYR A 199 -25.11 -7.21 -13.48
C TYR A 199 -26.08 -6.46 -14.41
N ARG A 200 -26.44 -7.07 -15.54
CA ARG A 200 -27.33 -6.48 -16.54
C ARG A 200 -28.78 -6.65 -16.13
N CYS A 201 -29.32 -5.64 -15.45
CA CYS A 201 -30.68 -5.66 -14.92
C CYS A 201 -31.72 -5.09 -15.89
N TYR A 202 -31.31 -4.58 -17.05
CA TYR A 202 -32.18 -3.92 -18.05
C TYR A 202 -32.82 -4.88 -19.07
N ASP A 203 -32.37 -6.13 -19.15
CA ASP A 203 -32.80 -7.09 -20.19
C ASP A 203 -34.12 -7.82 -19.82
N ILE A 204 -34.72 -7.53 -18.67
CA ILE A 204 -35.88 -8.26 -18.13
C ILE A 204 -37.07 -7.32 -17.95
N SER A 205 -38.19 -7.59 -18.64
CA SER A 205 -39.41 -6.78 -18.57
C SER A 205 -40.37 -7.13 -17.41
N GLU A 206 -40.11 -8.20 -16.64
CA GLU A 206 -40.97 -8.57 -15.50
C GLU A 206 -40.54 -7.86 -14.21
N GLU A 207 -41.34 -6.89 -13.77
CA GLU A 207 -41.05 -5.99 -12.63
C GLU A 207 -40.68 -6.73 -11.33
N GLY A 208 -41.37 -7.82 -11.00
CA GLY A 208 -41.11 -8.62 -9.79
C GLY A 208 -39.79 -9.40 -9.83
N LYS A 209 -39.34 -9.82 -11.01
CA LYS A 209 -38.04 -10.50 -11.19
C LYS A 209 -36.89 -9.50 -11.27
N GLN A 210 -37.16 -8.27 -11.68
CA GLN A 210 -36.15 -7.23 -11.83
C GLN A 210 -35.58 -6.78 -10.48
N GLN A 211 -36.42 -6.57 -9.47
CA GLN A 211 -35.93 -6.23 -8.11
C GLN A 211 -35.11 -7.36 -7.49
N GLN A 212 -35.54 -8.62 -7.64
CA GLN A 212 -34.79 -9.78 -7.16
C GLN A 212 -33.43 -9.90 -7.86
N ARG A 213 -33.37 -9.62 -9.17
CA ARG A 213 -32.13 -9.62 -9.94
C ARG A 213 -31.16 -8.52 -9.55
N VAL A 214 -31.66 -7.33 -9.21
CA VAL A 214 -30.79 -6.24 -8.72
C VAL A 214 -30.19 -6.61 -7.36
N SER A 215 -30.99 -7.16 -6.43
CA SER A 215 -30.47 -7.64 -5.15
C SER A 215 -29.42 -8.75 -5.34
N GLN A 216 -29.70 -9.72 -6.21
CA GLN A 216 -28.72 -10.78 -6.56
C GLN A 216 -27.45 -10.21 -7.20
N ALA A 217 -27.56 -9.21 -8.06
CA ALA A 217 -26.42 -8.54 -8.68
C ALA A 217 -25.53 -7.86 -7.63
N ILE A 218 -26.14 -7.21 -6.63
CA ILE A 218 -25.43 -6.59 -5.50
C ILE A 218 -24.72 -7.67 -4.65
N GLU A 219 -25.42 -8.76 -4.32
CA GLU A 219 -24.82 -9.87 -3.56
C GLU A 219 -23.65 -10.53 -4.30
N LEU A 220 -23.82 -10.79 -5.60
CA LEU A 220 -22.76 -11.34 -6.45
C LEU A 220 -21.54 -10.41 -6.50
N PHE A 221 -21.78 -9.10 -6.63
CA PHE A 221 -20.71 -8.11 -6.61
C PHE A 221 -19.98 -8.08 -5.28
N ILE A 222 -20.69 -8.06 -4.14
CA ILE A 222 -20.09 -8.10 -2.80
C ILE A 222 -19.29 -9.39 -2.61
N ASN A 223 -19.83 -10.54 -3.00
CA ASN A 223 -19.14 -11.82 -2.92
C ASN A 223 -17.87 -11.84 -3.80
N GLN A 224 -17.91 -11.26 -4.99
CA GLN A 224 -16.76 -11.18 -5.87
C GLN A 224 -15.67 -10.26 -5.31
N VAL A 225 -16.04 -9.08 -4.80
CA VAL A 225 -15.13 -8.16 -4.11
C VAL A 225 -14.50 -8.84 -2.89
N ASN A 226 -15.31 -9.55 -2.10
CA ASN A 226 -14.83 -10.28 -0.93
C ASN A 226 -13.91 -11.45 -1.31
N ASN A 227 -14.20 -12.18 -2.40
CA ASN A 227 -13.31 -13.23 -2.91
C ASN A 227 -11.97 -12.66 -3.35
N ILE A 228 -11.96 -11.50 -4.03
CA ILE A 228 -10.70 -10.82 -4.39
C ILE A 228 -9.93 -10.45 -3.11
N HIS A 229 -10.60 -9.87 -2.12
CA HIS A 229 -9.99 -9.52 -0.84
C HIS A 229 -9.41 -10.73 -0.09
N LEU A 230 -10.18 -11.81 0.04
CA LEU A 230 -9.77 -13.03 0.73
C LEU A 230 -8.57 -13.70 0.04
N GLN A 231 -8.51 -13.72 -1.29
CA GLN A 231 -7.36 -14.25 -2.04
C GLN A 231 -6.05 -13.51 -1.75
N ILE A 232 -6.12 -12.28 -1.27
CA ILE A 232 -4.95 -11.45 -0.95
C ILE A 232 -4.60 -11.54 0.53
N VAL A 233 -5.61 -11.58 1.40
CA VAL A 233 -5.44 -11.61 2.87
C VAL A 233 -5.11 -12.99 3.38
N GLN A 234 -5.62 -14.04 2.73
CA GLN A 234 -5.18 -15.41 2.93
C GLN A 234 -4.08 -15.67 1.91
N PRO A 235 -2.80 -15.48 2.26
CA PRO A 235 -1.76 -16.07 1.45
C PRO A 235 -2.06 -17.56 1.44
N SER A 236 -2.31 -18.11 0.25
CA SER A 236 -2.28 -19.55 0.04
C SER A 236 -1.04 -20.07 0.77
N SER A 237 -1.25 -20.83 1.83
CA SER A 237 -0.17 -21.39 2.64
C SER A 237 0.72 -22.36 1.85
N ASP A 238 0.47 -22.59 0.56
CA ASP A 238 1.13 -23.60 -0.25
C ASP A 238 1.28 -23.19 -1.73
N SER A 239 2.07 -22.17 -2.07
CA SER A 239 2.47 -21.94 -3.48
C SER A 239 3.89 -21.38 -3.69
N GLU A 240 4.80 -21.56 -2.73
CA GLU A 240 6.25 -21.38 -2.93
C GLU A 240 7.06 -22.67 -2.70
N GLN A 241 6.45 -23.84 -2.89
CA GLN A 241 7.16 -25.09 -3.13
C GLN A 241 6.63 -25.72 -4.42
N GLY A 242 7.34 -25.48 -5.53
CA GLY A 242 6.93 -26.06 -6.80
C GLY A 242 7.53 -25.40 -8.02
N ASN A 243 8.84 -25.14 -8.03
CA ASN A 243 9.57 -25.09 -9.31
C ASN A 243 11.10 -25.30 -9.15
N GLN A 244 11.49 -26.37 -8.46
CA GLN A 244 12.87 -26.91 -8.55
C GLN A 244 12.95 -28.40 -8.93
N GLU A 245 11.83 -29.05 -9.28
CA GLU A 245 11.85 -30.44 -9.75
C GLU A 245 11.26 -30.55 -11.15
N LYS A 246 12.02 -30.10 -12.15
CA LYS A 246 11.91 -30.61 -13.52
C LYS A 246 13.12 -30.28 -14.40
N GLN A 247 14.31 -30.69 -13.96
CA GLN A 247 15.40 -31.02 -14.89
C GLN A 247 16.52 -31.78 -14.17
N GLU A 248 16.31 -33.09 -13.99
CA GLU A 248 17.37 -34.09 -14.01
C GLU A 248 16.72 -35.47 -14.05
N SER A 249 16.55 -36.01 -15.27
CA SER A 249 16.44 -37.45 -15.46
C SER A 249 17.84 -38.03 -15.64
N PRO A 250 18.08 -39.27 -15.17
CA PRO A 250 19.40 -39.75 -14.78
C PRO A 250 20.18 -40.23 -16.00
N GLN A 251 21.40 -39.73 -16.18
CA GLN A 251 22.37 -40.36 -17.06
C GLN A 251 23.14 -41.40 -16.25
N SER A 252 22.96 -42.66 -16.65
CA SER A 252 23.65 -43.84 -16.13
C SER A 252 25.16 -43.66 -16.05
N GLU A 253 25.73 -43.84 -14.86
CA GLU A 253 27.14 -44.20 -14.69
C GLU A 253 27.21 -45.72 -14.42
N GLU A 254 27.56 -46.46 -15.46
CA GLU A 254 27.87 -47.88 -15.41
C GLU A 254 29.26 -48.06 -14.79
N SER A 255 29.29 -48.66 -13.60
CA SER A 255 30.49 -48.92 -12.83
C SER A 255 31.21 -50.17 -13.33
N THR A 256 32.48 -49.97 -13.70
CA THR A 256 33.62 -50.89 -13.54
C THR A 256 33.71 -52.15 -14.43
N THR A 257 34.53 -52.04 -15.48
CA THR A 257 35.23 -53.16 -16.12
C THR A 257 36.20 -53.81 -15.14
N GLY A 258 36.11 -55.14 -14.99
CA GLY A 258 37.05 -55.94 -14.22
C GLY A 258 36.99 -57.43 -14.58
N GLN A 259 37.41 -57.81 -15.78
CA GLN A 259 37.88 -59.17 -16.02
C GLN A 259 38.90 -59.18 -17.17
N LYS A 260 40.15 -59.52 -16.86
CA LYS A 260 41.21 -59.75 -17.84
C LYS A 260 41.82 -61.13 -17.62
N VAL A 261 41.94 -61.84 -18.75
CA VAL A 261 42.87 -62.92 -19.11
C VAL A 261 42.48 -64.37 -18.78
N ALA A 262 42.47 -65.15 -19.85
CA ALA A 262 42.46 -66.60 -19.92
C ALA A 262 43.86 -67.20 -19.72
N ALA A 263 43.94 -68.31 -18.98
CA ALA A 263 44.78 -69.49 -19.22
C ALA A 263 44.42 -70.54 -18.16
#